data_AF-A0A7I4Y331-F1
#
_entry.id   AF-A0A7I4Y331-F1
#
_cell.length_a   1.000
_cell.length_b   1.000
_cell.length_c   1.000
_cell.angle_alpha   90.00
_cell.angle_beta   90.00
_cell.angle_gamma   90.00
#
_symmetry.space_group_name_H-M   'P 1'
#
loop_
_entity.id
_entity.type
_entity.pdbx_description
1 polymer ?
#
loop_
_entity_poly.entity_id
_entity_poly.type
_entity_poly.pdbx_seq_one_letter_code
_entity_poly.pdbx_strand_id
1 'polypeptide(L)'
;MDEVVTWKRVLSAIFYGVTSIIVVFVNKILLTNYRFPSFLFVGFGQMIATVIVLFLARMLKIVSFPAFDYSIPRKIMPLPLLFVVNLVSGLGGTKLINLPMFTVLRRFSILMTMVLEYYILGVKASRAVRVSVCMMIAGSIIAALFDLTFDLWGYTLIGLNDICTAALGVYTKQKLEAKELGKYGLMFYNSLFMLIPTFLLICYTGDTERATRFIISDEMTASAWTCFVISCICGFVLNYSLVLCTHFNSALTTTCVGPIKNLFVTYVGMFSSGDYLFQWTNFIGINVSVMGSILYTYVTFRTKSITQRHIVVNAASKVEKQPLI
;
A
#
# COMPACT_ATOMS: atom_id res chain seq x y z
N MET A 1 -27.94 -2.77 -14.61
CA MET A 1 -27.06 -3.55 -13.69
C MET A 1 -25.63 -2.99 -13.66
N ASP A 2 -25.09 -2.49 -14.78
CA ASP A 2 -23.75 -1.88 -14.84
C ASP A 2 -23.57 -0.55 -14.09
N GLU A 3 -24.61 0.28 -13.98
CA GLU A 3 -24.54 1.52 -13.18
C GLU A 3 -24.36 1.24 -11.67
N VAL A 4 -25.06 0.25 -11.13
CA VAL A 4 -24.97 -0.13 -9.71
C VAL A 4 -23.57 -0.67 -9.38
N VAL A 5 -22.94 -1.38 -10.31
CA VAL A 5 -21.56 -1.88 -10.17
C VAL A 5 -20.56 -0.72 -10.23
N THR A 6 -20.78 0.26 -11.12
CA THR A 6 -19.93 1.45 -11.27
C THR A 6 -20.06 2.38 -10.05
N TRP A 7 -21.25 2.51 -9.48
CA TRP A 7 -21.49 3.27 -8.25
C TRP A 7 -20.74 2.67 -7.06
N LYS A 8 -20.85 1.35 -6.83
CA LYS A 8 -20.12 0.65 -5.76
C LYS A 8 -18.60 0.81 -5.88
N ARG A 9 -18.08 0.84 -7.11
CA ARG A 9 -16.67 1.08 -7.44
C ARG A 9 -16.20 2.47 -7.03
N VAL A 10 -16.91 3.49 -7.49
CA VAL A 10 -16.59 4.90 -7.18
C VAL A 10 -16.72 5.15 -5.68
N LEU A 11 -17.79 4.66 -5.05
CA LEU A 11 -18.02 4.78 -3.61
C LEU A 11 -16.88 4.13 -2.80
N SER A 12 -16.43 2.93 -3.20
CA SER A 12 -15.31 2.26 -2.52
C SER A 12 -13.97 3.00 -2.66
N ALA A 13 -13.74 3.65 -3.82
CA ALA A 13 -12.54 4.47 -4.05
C ALA A 13 -12.56 5.75 -3.21
N ILE A 14 -13.69 6.46 -3.21
CA ILE A 14 -13.88 7.67 -2.40
C ILE A 14 -13.74 7.32 -0.92
N PHE A 15 -14.38 6.24 -0.48
CA PHE A 15 -14.30 5.78 0.91
C PHE A 15 -12.86 5.46 1.33
N TYR A 16 -12.10 4.75 0.49
CA TYR A 16 -10.68 4.51 0.74
C TYR A 16 -9.87 5.82 0.77
N GLY A 17 -10.08 6.72 -0.19
CA GLY A 17 -9.39 8.01 -0.26
C GLY A 17 -9.63 8.88 0.98
N VAL A 18 -10.89 9.06 1.37
CA VAL A 18 -11.28 9.82 2.56
C VAL A 18 -10.71 9.18 3.83
N THR A 19 -10.84 7.86 3.99
CA THR A 19 -10.31 7.15 5.16
C THR A 19 -8.78 7.25 5.24
N SER A 20 -8.09 7.14 4.10
CA SER A 20 -6.64 7.31 4.01
C SER A 20 -6.20 8.70 4.46
N ILE A 21 -6.92 9.76 4.05
CA ILE A 21 -6.63 11.13 4.47
C ILE A 21 -6.87 11.29 5.98
N ILE A 22 -8.00 10.80 6.48
CA ILE A 22 -8.35 10.87 7.92
C ILE A 22 -7.28 10.19 8.78
N VAL A 23 -6.86 8.97 8.43
CA VAL A 23 -5.80 8.25 9.17
C VAL A 23 -4.50 9.05 9.21
N VAL A 24 -4.10 9.66 8.10
CA VAL A 24 -2.87 10.48 8.05
C VAL A 24 -2.97 11.66 9.01
N PHE A 25 -4.10 12.37 9.03
CA PHE A 25 -4.30 13.49 9.96
C PHE A 25 -4.35 13.05 11.41
N VAL A 26 -5.13 12.01 11.73
CA VAL A 26 -5.23 11.48 13.10
C VAL A 26 -3.87 11.00 13.60
N ASN A 27 -3.12 10.25 12.78
CA ASN A 27 -1.78 9.80 13.13
C ASN A 27 -0.82 10.97 13.31
N LYS A 28 -0.91 12.02 12.48
CA LYS A 28 -0.08 13.22 12.63
C LYS A 28 -0.38 13.97 13.93
N ILE A 29 -1.66 14.12 14.30
CA ILE A 29 -2.05 14.74 15.58
C ILE A 29 -1.47 13.93 16.74
N LEU A 30 -1.58 12.60 16.70
CA LEU A 30 -1.05 11.70 17.73
C LEU A 30 0.48 11.77 17.84
N LEU A 31 1.20 11.70 16.73
CA LEU A 31 2.66 11.67 16.71
C LEU A 31 3.29 13.04 16.94
N THR A 32 2.68 14.12 16.45
CA THR A 32 3.26 15.47 16.48
C THR A 32 2.72 16.31 17.63
N ASN A 33 1.40 16.39 17.80
CA ASN A 33 0.81 17.25 18.85
C ASN A 33 0.89 16.59 20.22
N TYR A 34 0.56 15.29 20.30
CA TYR A 34 0.66 14.51 21.52
C TYR A 34 2.05 13.88 21.71
N ARG A 35 3.00 14.14 20.80
CA ARG A 35 4.40 13.68 20.87
C ARG A 35 4.56 12.18 21.14
N PHE A 36 3.63 11.36 20.63
CA PHE A 36 3.69 9.92 20.85
C PHE A 36 4.99 9.34 20.27
N PRO A 37 5.76 8.56 21.05
CA PRO A 37 7.18 8.31 20.76
C PRO A 37 7.43 7.31 19.63
N SER A 38 6.43 6.53 19.20
CA SER A 38 6.62 5.50 18.19
C SER A 38 5.41 5.31 17.27
N PHE A 39 5.62 5.50 15.97
CA PHE A 39 4.61 5.17 14.94
C PHE A 39 4.48 3.65 14.73
N LEU A 40 5.51 2.85 15.02
CA LEU A 40 5.47 1.39 14.94
C LEU A 40 4.45 0.83 15.93
N PHE A 41 4.46 1.35 17.14
CA PHE A 41 3.53 0.97 18.19
C PHE A 41 2.07 1.33 17.84
N VAL A 42 1.84 2.49 17.20
CA VAL A 42 0.52 2.87 16.66
C VAL A 42 0.06 1.88 15.59
N GLY A 43 0.92 1.55 14.64
CA GLY A 43 0.61 0.56 13.59
C GLY A 43 0.30 -0.83 14.17
N PHE A 44 1.04 -1.24 15.21
CA PHE A 44 0.78 -2.48 15.93
C PHE A 44 -0.59 -2.47 16.63
N GLY A 45 -0.96 -1.36 17.29
CA GLY A 45 -2.29 -1.16 17.85
C GLY A 45 -3.41 -1.25 16.80
N GLN A 46 -3.20 -0.67 15.62
CA GLN A 46 -4.14 -0.76 14.49
C GLN A 46 -4.31 -2.21 13.98
N MET A 47 -3.23 -2.99 13.94
CA MET A 47 -3.28 -4.41 13.57
C MET A 47 -4.00 -5.24 14.62
N ILE A 48 -3.72 -5.03 15.91
CA ILE A 48 -4.43 -5.68 17.03
C ILE A 48 -5.92 -5.35 16.98
N ALA A 49 -6.28 -4.07 16.83
CA ALA A 49 -7.67 -3.64 16.74
C ALA A 49 -8.38 -4.33 15.56
N THR A 50 -7.70 -4.47 14.43
CA THR A 50 -8.23 -5.21 13.27
C THR A 50 -8.51 -6.68 13.59
N VAL A 51 -7.58 -7.35 14.27
CA VAL A 51 -7.75 -8.76 14.68
C VAL A 51 -8.90 -8.90 15.67
N ILE A 52 -8.98 -8.04 16.69
CA ILE A 52 -10.04 -8.06 17.71
C ILE A 52 -11.41 -7.81 17.09
N VAL A 53 -11.56 -6.76 16.28
CA VAL A 53 -12.83 -6.41 15.65
C VAL A 53 -13.32 -7.52 14.72
N LEU A 54 -12.43 -8.11 13.91
CA LEU A 54 -12.80 -9.23 13.04
C LEU A 54 -13.14 -10.49 13.84
N PHE A 55 -12.42 -10.76 14.93
CA PHE A 55 -12.71 -11.89 15.82
C PHE A 55 -14.09 -11.74 16.48
N LEU A 56 -14.40 -10.57 17.02
CA LEU A 56 -15.72 -10.25 17.59
C LEU A 56 -16.83 -10.32 16.52
N ALA A 57 -16.58 -9.80 15.32
CA ALA A 57 -17.55 -9.87 14.21
C ALA A 57 -17.84 -11.31 13.77
N ARG A 58 -16.88 -12.23 13.91
CA ARG A 58 -17.08 -13.67 13.71
C ARG A 58 -17.88 -14.31 14.84
N MET A 59 -17.59 -13.98 16.10
CA MET A 59 -18.37 -14.46 17.23
C MET A 59 -19.85 -14.05 17.12
N LEU A 60 -20.10 -12.84 16.62
CA LEU A 60 -21.44 -12.30 16.36
C LEU A 60 -22.09 -12.84 15.06
N LYS A 61 -21.45 -13.78 14.34
CA LYS A 61 -21.90 -14.35 13.06
C LYS A 61 -22.17 -13.32 11.93
N ILE A 62 -21.72 -12.08 12.08
CA ILE A 62 -21.83 -11.03 11.06
C ILE A 62 -20.89 -11.32 9.89
N VAL A 63 -19.76 -11.97 10.17
CA VAL A 63 -18.71 -12.27 9.18
C VAL A 63 -18.28 -13.73 9.29
N SER A 64 -18.36 -14.46 8.17
CA SER A 64 -17.78 -15.81 8.05
C SER A 64 -16.39 -15.72 7.40
N PHE A 65 -15.38 -16.24 8.08
CA PHE A 65 -14.07 -16.50 7.50
C PHE A 65 -13.63 -17.93 7.87
N PRO A 66 -12.84 -18.60 7.00
CA PRO A 66 -12.44 -19.98 7.22
C PRO A 66 -11.73 -20.16 8.57
N ALA A 67 -12.06 -21.25 9.26
CA ALA A 67 -11.47 -21.59 10.55
C ALA A 67 -9.95 -21.76 10.44
N PHE A 68 -9.26 -21.69 11.59
CA PHE A 68 -7.82 -21.90 11.67
C PHE A 68 -7.50 -23.31 11.16
N ASP A 69 -6.94 -23.39 9.97
CA ASP A 69 -6.44 -24.63 9.38
C ASP A 69 -4.90 -24.59 9.46
N TYR A 70 -4.28 -25.69 9.87
CA TYR A 70 -2.83 -25.85 9.95
C TYR A 70 -2.13 -25.64 8.60
N SER A 71 -2.88 -25.67 7.48
CA SER A 71 -2.36 -25.30 6.15
C SER A 71 -2.19 -23.79 5.93
N ILE A 72 -2.83 -22.93 6.74
CA ILE A 72 -2.90 -21.47 6.54
C ILE A 72 -1.57 -20.75 6.78
N PRO A 73 -0.79 -21.05 7.84
CA PRO A 73 0.53 -20.44 8.03
C PRO A 73 1.46 -20.71 6.84
N ARG A 74 1.41 -21.93 6.28
CA ARG A 74 2.19 -22.31 5.09
C ARG A 74 1.69 -21.65 3.81
N LYS A 75 0.38 -21.40 3.71
CA LYS A 75 -0.22 -20.66 2.58
C LYS A 75 0.10 -19.16 2.60
N ILE A 76 0.42 -18.58 3.76
CA ILE A 76 0.64 -17.13 3.91
C ILE A 76 2.11 -16.75 3.96
N MET A 77 3.00 -17.66 4.37
CA MET A 77 4.43 -17.53 4.12
C MET A 77 4.64 -17.43 2.59
N PRO A 78 5.29 -16.38 2.04
CA PRO A 78 6.30 -15.50 2.64
C PRO A 78 5.85 -14.08 3.04
N LEU A 79 4.54 -13.75 2.99
CA LEU A 79 4.02 -12.38 3.18
C LEU A 79 4.53 -11.69 4.47
N PRO A 80 4.54 -12.33 5.66
CA PRO A 80 4.95 -11.66 6.89
C PRO A 80 6.44 -11.34 6.93
N LEU A 81 7.27 -12.20 6.34
CA LEU A 81 8.71 -12.01 6.24
C LEU A 81 9.04 -10.85 5.30
N LEU A 82 8.39 -10.81 4.13
CA LEU A 82 8.50 -9.69 3.20
C LEU A 82 8.08 -8.37 3.85
N PHE A 83 7.06 -8.39 4.70
CA PHE A 83 6.61 -7.21 5.43
C PHE A 83 7.64 -6.70 6.45
N VAL A 84 8.31 -7.57 7.23
CA VAL A 84 9.40 -7.17 8.13
C VAL A 84 10.47 -6.42 7.36
N VAL A 85 10.99 -7.07 6.32
CA VAL A 85 12.11 -6.53 5.56
C VAL A 85 11.70 -5.23 4.90
N ASN A 86 10.48 -5.16 4.34
CA ASN A 86 9.89 -3.92 3.83
C ASN A 86 9.86 -2.83 4.91
N LEU A 87 9.36 -3.11 6.10
CA LEU A 87 9.21 -2.11 7.16
C LEU A 87 10.57 -1.57 7.63
N VAL A 88 11.53 -2.47 7.93
CA VAL A 88 12.88 -2.09 8.37
C VAL A 88 13.61 -1.26 7.31
N SER A 89 13.63 -1.76 6.08
CA SER A 89 14.32 -1.11 4.97
C SER A 89 13.70 0.25 4.63
N GLY A 90 12.38 0.37 4.69
CA GLY A 90 11.66 1.62 4.42
C GLY A 90 11.96 2.68 5.47
N LEU A 91 11.93 2.31 6.75
CA LEU A 91 12.20 3.23 7.87
C LEU A 91 13.66 3.63 7.97
N GLY A 92 14.57 2.68 7.72
CA GLY A 92 16.00 2.97 7.57
C GLY A 92 16.26 3.93 6.42
N GLY A 93 15.64 3.70 5.26
CA GLY A 93 15.76 4.56 4.08
C GLY A 93 15.23 5.98 4.29
N THR A 94 14.11 6.14 5.00
CA THR A 94 13.55 7.49 5.29
C THR A 94 14.45 8.33 6.21
N LYS A 95 15.29 7.70 7.05
CA LYS A 95 16.22 8.44 7.93
C LYS A 95 17.50 8.89 7.22
N LEU A 96 17.87 8.22 6.13
CA LEU A 96 19.16 8.41 5.45
C LEU A 96 19.04 9.20 4.15
N ILE A 97 17.84 9.34 3.60
CA ILE A 97 17.59 9.96 2.29
C ILE A 97 16.51 11.03 2.43
N ASN A 98 16.69 12.13 1.69
CA ASN A 98 15.69 13.19 1.61
C ASN A 98 14.34 12.67 1.05
N LEU A 99 13.25 13.29 1.48
CA LEU A 99 11.88 12.89 1.09
C LEU A 99 11.64 12.87 -0.44
N PRO A 100 12.10 13.85 -1.23
CA PRO A 100 11.94 13.83 -2.68
C PRO A 100 12.59 12.61 -3.34
N MET A 101 13.84 12.29 -2.99
CA MET A 101 14.56 11.14 -3.57
C MET A 101 14.00 9.82 -3.09
N PHE A 102 13.55 9.73 -1.84
CA PHE A 102 12.81 8.58 -1.35
C PHE A 102 11.55 8.30 -2.21
N THR A 103 10.80 9.34 -2.59
CA THR A 103 9.61 9.17 -3.45
C THR A 103 9.93 8.80 -4.88
N VAL A 104 11.05 9.26 -5.41
CA VAL A 104 11.51 8.95 -6.76
C VAL A 104 12.01 7.51 -6.83
N LEU A 105 12.86 7.10 -5.89
CA LEU A 105 13.41 5.76 -5.84
C LEU A 105 12.30 4.72 -5.68
N ARG A 106 11.28 4.99 -4.87
CA ARG A 106 10.09 4.12 -4.75
C ARG A 106 9.33 3.84 -6.04
N ARG A 107 9.58 4.60 -7.11
CA ARG A 107 8.97 4.34 -8.42
C ARG A 107 9.61 3.12 -9.10
N PHE A 108 10.80 2.70 -8.69
CA PHE A 108 11.40 1.42 -9.12
C PHE A 108 10.58 0.21 -8.67
N SER A 109 9.92 0.28 -7.50
CA SER A 109 8.99 -0.76 -7.06
C SER A 109 7.89 -1.07 -8.09
N ILE A 110 7.46 -0.09 -8.89
CA ILE A 110 6.44 -0.30 -9.95
C ILE A 110 6.99 -1.17 -11.07
N LEU A 111 8.23 -0.93 -11.51
CA LEU A 111 8.91 -1.78 -12.48
C LEU A 111 9.09 -3.20 -11.94
N MET A 112 9.57 -3.33 -10.71
CA MET A 112 9.76 -4.63 -10.06
C MET A 112 8.44 -5.39 -9.93
N THR A 113 7.35 -4.69 -9.56
CA THR A 113 6.00 -5.26 -9.50
C THR A 113 5.56 -5.77 -10.86
N MET A 114 5.75 -4.99 -11.92
CA MET A 114 5.39 -5.40 -13.30
C MET A 114 6.15 -6.66 -13.74
N VAL A 115 7.45 -6.73 -13.44
CA VAL A 115 8.27 -7.91 -13.75
C VAL A 115 7.79 -9.12 -12.95
N LEU A 116 7.50 -8.94 -11.66
CA LEU A 116 7.09 -10.02 -10.78
C LEU A 116 5.67 -10.50 -11.08
N GLU A 117 4.75 -9.62 -11.49
CA GLU A 117 3.41 -10.01 -11.98
C GLU A 117 3.51 -10.88 -13.24
N TYR A 118 4.47 -10.60 -14.12
CA TYR A 118 4.71 -11.41 -15.30
C TYR A 118 5.19 -12.82 -14.92
N TYR A 119 6.14 -12.95 -13.99
CA TYR A 119 6.68 -14.25 -13.58
C TYR A 119 5.73 -15.06 -12.69
N ILE A 120 5.06 -14.43 -11.71
CA ILE A 120 4.23 -15.13 -10.72
C ILE A 120 2.80 -15.35 -11.20
N LEU A 121 2.17 -14.32 -11.80
CA LEU A 121 0.77 -14.41 -12.26
C LEU A 121 0.64 -14.68 -13.76
N GLY A 122 1.75 -14.67 -14.52
CA GLY A 122 1.70 -14.84 -15.98
C GLY A 122 1.06 -13.67 -16.73
N VAL A 123 0.87 -12.52 -16.07
CA VAL A 123 0.16 -11.37 -16.66
C VAL A 123 1.10 -10.58 -17.57
N LYS A 124 0.74 -10.45 -18.85
CA LYS A 124 1.52 -9.69 -19.83
C LYS A 124 1.09 -8.21 -19.85
N ALA A 125 2.00 -7.32 -19.48
CA ALA A 125 1.78 -5.88 -19.60
C ALA A 125 1.72 -5.45 -21.09
N SER A 126 0.77 -4.57 -21.42
CA SER A 126 0.65 -4.03 -22.78
C SER A 126 1.89 -3.23 -23.16
N ARG A 127 2.17 -3.10 -24.46
CA ARG A 127 3.33 -2.32 -24.96
C ARG A 127 3.29 -0.89 -24.44
N ALA A 128 2.11 -0.29 -24.40
CA ALA A 128 1.92 1.07 -23.89
C ALA A 128 2.25 1.16 -22.39
N VAL A 129 1.84 0.18 -21.56
CA VAL A 129 2.17 0.16 -20.12
C VAL A 129 3.69 0.08 -19.92
N ARG A 130 4.37 -0.78 -20.70
CA ARG A 130 5.84 -0.90 -20.64
C ARG A 130 6.55 0.40 -20.96
N VAL A 131 6.12 1.11 -22.01
CA VAL A 131 6.69 2.41 -22.40
C VAL A 131 6.51 3.44 -21.28
N SER A 132 5.33 3.50 -20.65
CA SER A 132 5.09 4.43 -19.54
C SER A 132 5.97 4.13 -18.33
N VAL A 133 6.12 2.86 -17.95
CA VAL A 133 7.02 2.46 -16.86
C VAL A 133 8.48 2.80 -17.20
N CYS A 134 8.95 2.52 -18.42
CA CYS A 134 10.31 2.90 -18.84
C CYS A 134 10.54 4.42 -18.72
N MET A 135 9.56 5.24 -19.11
CA MET A 135 9.64 6.70 -18.96
C MET A 135 9.71 7.13 -17.48
N MET A 136 8.92 6.50 -16.60
CA MET A 136 8.99 6.75 -15.14
C MET A 136 10.37 6.45 -14.58
N ILE A 137 10.94 5.30 -14.95
CA ILE A 137 12.25 4.86 -14.47
C ILE A 137 13.36 5.75 -15.03
N ALA A 138 13.30 6.14 -16.30
CA ALA A 138 14.26 7.07 -16.89
C ALA A 138 14.31 8.41 -16.13
N GLY A 139 13.16 9.01 -15.84
CA GLY A 139 13.11 10.24 -15.03
C GLY A 139 13.65 10.03 -13.61
N SER A 140 13.41 8.84 -13.04
CA SER A 140 13.89 8.51 -11.69
C SER A 140 15.40 8.32 -11.63
N ILE A 141 16.00 7.72 -12.67
CA ILE A 141 17.45 7.62 -12.84
C ILE A 141 18.08 8.99 -13.01
N ILE A 142 17.49 9.85 -13.85
CA ILE A 142 17.98 11.22 -14.05
C ILE A 142 17.97 11.98 -12.73
N ALA A 143 16.90 11.89 -11.94
CA ALA A 143 16.87 12.52 -10.62
C ALA A 143 17.94 11.95 -9.67
N ALA A 144 18.15 10.62 -9.67
CA ALA A 144 19.15 9.96 -8.83
C ALA A 144 20.60 10.30 -9.17
N LEU A 145 20.95 10.40 -10.46
CA LEU A 145 22.32 10.71 -10.88
C LEU A 145 22.78 12.13 -10.51
N PHE A 146 21.83 13.03 -10.30
CA PHE A 146 22.09 14.43 -9.95
C PHE A 146 21.59 14.78 -8.54
N ASP A 147 21.50 13.78 -7.66
CA ASP A 147 21.23 13.99 -6.24
C ASP A 147 22.53 14.34 -5.50
N LEU A 148 22.59 15.56 -4.96
CA LEU A 148 23.72 16.05 -4.17
C LEU A 148 23.80 15.39 -2.77
N THR A 149 22.75 14.69 -2.35
CA THR A 149 22.65 14.02 -1.04
C THR A 149 22.79 12.50 -1.13
N PHE A 150 23.54 12.01 -2.12
CA PHE A 150 23.70 10.59 -2.38
C PHE A 150 24.33 9.84 -1.19
N ASP A 151 23.57 8.90 -0.63
CA ASP A 151 24.04 7.95 0.40
C ASP A 151 23.84 6.51 -0.09
N LEU A 152 24.94 5.79 -0.35
CA LEU A 152 24.90 4.44 -0.92
C LEU A 152 24.11 3.44 -0.04
N TRP A 153 24.20 3.59 1.29
CA TRP A 153 23.54 2.71 2.24
C TRP A 153 22.03 2.93 2.24
N GLY A 154 21.59 4.18 2.29
CA GLY A 154 20.19 4.57 2.14
C GLY A 154 19.60 4.08 0.82
N TYR A 155 20.33 4.23 -0.30
CA TYR A 155 19.83 3.86 -1.63
C TYR A 155 19.66 2.35 -1.74
N THR A 156 20.60 1.58 -1.17
CA THR A 156 20.50 0.12 -1.09
C THR A 156 19.31 -0.32 -0.24
N LEU A 157 19.05 0.35 0.90
CA LEU A 157 17.89 0.10 1.75
C LEU A 157 16.58 0.38 1.02
N ILE A 158 16.47 1.47 0.25
CA ILE A 158 15.26 1.74 -0.53
C ILE A 158 15.11 0.73 -1.67
N GLY A 159 16.20 0.34 -2.34
CA GLY A 159 16.14 -0.73 -3.35
C GLY A 159 15.59 -2.04 -2.78
N LEU A 160 16.04 -2.43 -1.58
CA LEU A 160 15.51 -3.57 -0.86
C LEU A 160 14.04 -3.38 -0.46
N ASN A 161 13.67 -2.17 0.01
CA ASN A 161 12.29 -1.79 0.30
C ASN A 161 11.37 -2.00 -0.89
N ASP A 162 11.83 -1.61 -2.07
CA ASP A 162 11.08 -1.68 -3.32
C ASP A 162 10.84 -3.11 -3.79
N ILE A 163 11.86 -3.97 -3.68
CA ILE A 163 11.75 -5.41 -3.96
C ILE A 163 10.72 -6.05 -3.03
N CYS A 164 10.82 -5.77 -1.73
CA CYS A 164 9.89 -6.34 -0.75
C CYS A 164 8.47 -5.80 -0.92
N THR A 165 8.30 -4.52 -1.25
CA THR A 165 7.00 -3.92 -1.56
C THR A 165 6.37 -4.57 -2.78
N ALA A 166 7.15 -4.77 -3.86
CA ALA A 166 6.69 -5.43 -5.06
C ALA A 166 6.27 -6.87 -4.77
N ALA A 167 7.11 -7.63 -4.08
CA ALA A 167 6.82 -9.00 -3.69
C ALA A 167 5.56 -9.11 -2.81
N LEU A 168 5.46 -8.28 -1.78
CA LEU A 168 4.29 -8.25 -0.88
C LEU A 168 3.00 -7.98 -1.65
N GLY A 169 3.01 -7.01 -2.57
CA GLY A 169 1.85 -6.67 -3.40
C GLY A 169 1.42 -7.81 -4.32
N VAL A 170 2.38 -8.41 -5.03
CA VAL A 170 2.12 -9.49 -6.00
C VAL A 170 1.64 -10.77 -5.31
N TYR A 171 2.30 -11.19 -4.23
CA TYR A 171 1.86 -12.36 -3.46
C TYR A 171 0.48 -12.15 -2.81
N THR A 172 0.19 -10.94 -2.31
CA THR A 172 -1.13 -10.62 -1.76
C THR A 172 -2.21 -10.75 -2.84
N LYS A 173 -1.94 -10.23 -4.05
CA LYS A 173 -2.84 -10.32 -5.20
C LYS A 173 -3.07 -11.76 -5.64
N GLN A 174 -2.00 -12.56 -5.75
CA GLN A 174 -2.08 -13.98 -6.10
C GLN A 174 -2.99 -14.74 -5.11
N LYS A 175 -2.85 -14.49 -3.81
CA LYS A 175 -3.66 -15.15 -2.76
C LYS A 175 -5.12 -14.68 -2.77
N LEU A 176 -5.38 -13.43 -3.14
CA LEU A 176 -6.73 -12.92 -3.32
C LEU A 176 -7.43 -13.56 -4.53
N GLU A 177 -6.72 -13.69 -5.66
CA GLU A 177 -7.25 -14.29 -6.89
C GLU A 177 -7.48 -15.79 -6.77
N ALA A 178 -6.65 -16.49 -5.99
CA ALA A 178 -6.83 -17.91 -5.71
C ALA A 178 -8.12 -18.23 -4.91
N LYS A 179 -8.81 -17.21 -4.36
CA LYS A 179 -10.05 -17.31 -3.55
C LYS A 179 -9.98 -18.25 -2.34
N GLU A 180 -8.80 -18.78 -1.98
CA GLU A 180 -8.64 -19.82 -0.95
C GLU A 180 -9.07 -19.38 0.46
N LEU A 181 -8.93 -18.10 0.79
CA LEU A 181 -9.18 -17.57 2.14
C LEU A 181 -10.40 -16.67 2.27
N GLY A 182 -10.98 -16.22 1.15
CA GLY A 182 -11.99 -15.16 1.13
C GLY A 182 -11.48 -13.79 1.63
N LYS A 183 -12.30 -12.74 1.43
CA LYS A 183 -11.95 -11.33 1.76
C LYS A 183 -11.54 -11.13 3.22
N TYR A 184 -12.40 -11.61 4.12
CA TYR A 184 -12.24 -11.41 5.56
C TYR A 184 -11.15 -12.30 6.15
N GLY A 185 -10.98 -13.52 5.61
CA GLY A 185 -9.88 -14.40 5.98
C GLY A 185 -8.54 -13.80 5.60
N LEU A 186 -8.37 -13.29 4.37
CA LEU A 186 -7.13 -12.65 3.97
C LEU A 186 -6.79 -11.44 4.87
N MET A 187 -7.77 -10.59 5.19
CA MET A 187 -7.55 -9.43 6.05
C MET A 187 -7.21 -9.80 7.49
N PHE A 188 -7.90 -10.80 8.05
CA PHE A 188 -7.65 -11.32 9.40
C PHE A 188 -6.27 -11.96 9.49
N TYR A 189 -5.96 -12.91 8.61
CA TYR A 189 -4.69 -13.61 8.66
C TYR A 189 -3.52 -12.71 8.27
N ASN A 190 -3.67 -11.80 7.30
CA ASN A 190 -2.62 -10.83 6.99
C ASN A 190 -2.27 -9.97 8.21
N SER A 191 -3.28 -9.45 8.91
CA SER A 191 -3.07 -8.65 10.13
C SER A 191 -2.50 -9.48 11.28
N LEU A 192 -2.98 -10.72 11.45
CA LEU A 192 -2.53 -11.62 12.50
C LEU A 192 -1.08 -12.06 12.30
N PHE A 193 -0.71 -12.43 11.07
CA PHE A 193 0.67 -12.83 10.78
C PHE A 193 1.62 -11.64 10.67
N MET A 194 1.14 -10.42 10.37
CA MET A 194 1.94 -9.20 10.49
C MET A 194 2.18 -8.77 11.94
N LEU A 195 1.39 -9.26 12.89
CA LEU A 195 1.48 -8.90 14.31
C LEU A 195 2.78 -9.40 14.95
N ILE A 196 3.13 -10.67 14.74
CA ILE A 196 4.37 -11.29 15.24
C ILE A 196 5.64 -10.52 14.78
N PRO A 197 5.85 -10.27 13.47
CA PRO A 197 7.01 -9.54 13.01
C PRO A 197 7.05 -8.08 13.46
N THR A 198 5.90 -7.42 13.51
CA THR A 198 5.82 -6.04 14.02
C THR A 198 6.17 -5.98 15.51
N PHE A 199 5.73 -6.95 16.29
CA PHE A 199 6.08 -7.07 17.71
C PHE A 199 7.59 -7.27 17.90
N LEU A 200 8.21 -8.21 17.16
CA LEU A 200 9.66 -8.41 17.21
C LEU A 200 10.45 -7.14 16.88
N LEU A 201 9.96 -6.35 15.92
CA LEU A 201 10.57 -5.07 15.55
C LEU A 201 10.45 -4.00 16.64
N ILE A 202 9.30 -3.91 17.29
CA ILE A 202 9.08 -2.98 18.41
C ILE A 202 9.97 -3.35 19.60
N CYS A 203 10.19 -4.64 19.84
CA CYS A 203 11.16 -5.11 20.84
C CYS A 203 12.60 -4.74 20.44
N TYR A 204 13.01 -5.00 19.20
CA TYR A 204 14.37 -4.73 18.72
C TYR A 204 14.71 -3.24 18.67
N THR A 205 13.75 -2.39 18.30
CA THR A 205 13.97 -0.93 18.15
C THR A 205 14.03 -0.22 19.51
N GLY A 206 13.67 -0.91 20.61
CA GLY A 206 13.51 -0.30 21.94
C GLY A 206 12.29 0.62 22.04
N ASP A 207 11.49 0.71 20.98
CA ASP A 207 10.27 1.50 20.92
C ASP A 207 9.21 0.98 21.90
N THR A 208 9.28 -0.32 22.26
CA THR A 208 8.43 -0.88 23.33
C THR A 208 8.67 -0.14 24.63
N GLU A 209 9.94 0.06 25.00
CA GLU A 209 10.30 0.67 26.26
C GLU A 209 9.98 2.17 26.27
N ARG A 210 10.21 2.88 25.15
CA ARG A 210 9.83 4.29 25.00
C ARG A 210 8.32 4.50 25.03
N ALA A 211 7.56 3.66 24.31
CA ALA A 211 6.11 3.71 24.30
C ALA A 211 5.55 3.34 25.67
N THR A 212 6.03 2.28 26.30
CA THR A 212 5.58 1.87 27.64
C THR A 212 5.93 2.92 28.70
N ARG A 213 7.12 3.53 28.65
CA ARG A 213 7.45 4.66 29.56
C ARG A 213 6.55 5.86 29.33
N PHE A 214 6.21 6.18 28.08
CA PHE A 214 5.28 7.25 27.75
C PHE A 214 3.83 6.95 28.16
N ILE A 215 3.43 5.67 28.09
CA ILE A 215 2.11 5.20 28.51
C ILE A 215 1.98 5.19 30.04
N ILE A 216 3.07 4.90 30.75
CA ILE A 216 3.13 4.82 32.21
C ILE A 216 3.42 6.19 32.84
N SER A 217 4.04 7.12 32.11
CA SER A 217 4.28 8.48 32.60
C SER A 217 2.99 9.31 32.60
N ASP A 218 2.94 10.31 33.49
CA ASP A 218 1.86 11.32 33.57
C ASP A 218 1.75 12.21 32.32
N GLU A 219 2.61 12.01 31.31
CA GLU A 219 2.55 12.73 30.04
C GLU A 219 1.42 12.24 29.13
N MET A 220 0.89 11.03 29.35
CA MET A 220 -0.21 10.51 28.54
C MET A 220 -1.58 10.96 29.05
N THR A 221 -1.98 12.16 28.60
CA THR A 221 -3.28 12.74 28.89
C THR A 221 -4.44 11.86 28.36
N ALA A 222 -5.62 11.90 29.00
CA ALA A 222 -6.82 11.19 28.55
C ALA A 222 -7.21 11.49 27.07
N SER A 223 -6.88 12.68 26.58
CA SER A 223 -7.05 13.07 25.17
C SER A 223 -6.11 12.33 24.22
N ALA A 224 -4.87 12.06 24.63
CA ALA A 224 -3.90 11.26 23.86
C ALA A 224 -4.34 9.80 23.77
N TRP A 225 -4.84 9.22 24.87
CA TRP A 225 -5.45 7.88 24.89
C TRP A 225 -6.65 7.78 23.94
N THR A 226 -7.55 8.76 24.00
CA THR A 226 -8.71 8.81 23.10
C THR A 226 -8.28 8.92 21.64
N CYS A 227 -7.28 9.76 21.34
CA CYS A 227 -6.71 9.91 20.01
C CYS A 227 -6.04 8.62 19.51
N PHE A 228 -5.34 7.89 20.39
CA PHE A 228 -4.75 6.59 20.08
C PHE A 228 -5.80 5.54 19.73
N VAL A 229 -6.90 5.45 20.50
CA VAL A 229 -8.01 4.52 20.20
C VAL A 229 -8.69 4.89 18.88
N ILE A 230 -8.92 6.18 18.64
CA ILE A 230 -9.46 6.66 17.36
C ILE A 230 -8.51 6.28 16.20
N SER A 231 -7.20 6.46 16.35
CA SER A 231 -6.21 6.03 15.37
C SER A 231 -6.30 4.52 15.10
N CYS A 232 -6.45 3.70 16.14
CA CYS A 232 -6.61 2.24 16.02
C CYS A 232 -7.86 1.87 15.20
N ILE A 233 -8.99 2.50 15.49
CA ILE A 233 -10.25 2.29 14.76
C ILE A 233 -10.10 2.77 13.30
N CYS A 234 -9.55 3.96 13.08
CA CYS A 234 -9.33 4.47 11.73
C CYS A 234 -8.39 3.58 10.92
N GLY A 235 -7.36 2.99 11.54
CA GLY A 235 -6.47 2.01 10.90
C GLY A 235 -7.19 0.75 10.46
N PHE A 236 -8.11 0.22 11.29
CA PHE A 236 -8.99 -0.87 10.89
C PHE A 236 -9.87 -0.49 9.70
N VAL A 237 -10.54 0.67 9.77
CA VAL A 237 -11.40 1.15 8.68
C VAL A 237 -10.60 1.36 7.39
N LEU A 238 -9.35 1.81 7.49
CA LEU A 238 -8.45 1.96 6.35
C LEU A 238 -8.11 0.62 5.72
N ASN A 239 -7.70 -0.36 6.52
CA ASN A 239 -7.39 -1.69 6.03
C ASN A 239 -8.64 -2.35 5.40
N TYR A 240 -9.81 -2.16 6.02
CA TYR A 240 -11.09 -2.64 5.50
C TYR A 240 -11.44 -1.97 4.16
N SER A 241 -11.33 -0.64 4.09
CA SER A 241 -11.61 0.14 2.88
C SER A 241 -10.63 -0.19 1.74
N LEU A 242 -9.36 -0.49 2.04
CA LEU A 242 -8.37 -0.93 1.06
C LEU A 242 -8.74 -2.29 0.46
N VAL A 243 -9.09 -3.27 1.30
CA VAL A 243 -9.54 -4.59 0.85
C VAL A 243 -10.87 -4.49 0.09
N LEU A 244 -11.81 -3.67 0.57
CA LEU A 244 -13.10 -3.40 -0.07
C LEU A 244 -12.92 -2.74 -1.45
N CYS A 245 -12.04 -1.75 -1.54
CA CYS A 245 -11.67 -1.09 -2.79
C CYS A 245 -11.02 -2.11 -3.73
N THR A 246 -10.06 -2.90 -3.26
CA THR A 246 -9.38 -3.92 -4.10
C THR A 246 -10.33 -5.02 -4.61
N HIS A 247 -11.41 -5.28 -3.87
CA HIS A 247 -12.44 -6.24 -4.25
C HIS A 247 -13.46 -5.66 -5.26
N PHE A 248 -14.04 -4.49 -4.96
CA PHE A 248 -15.10 -3.90 -5.79
C PHE A 248 -14.56 -3.13 -7.00
N ASN A 249 -13.45 -2.41 -6.81
CA ASN A 249 -12.69 -1.89 -7.93
C ASN A 249 -11.87 -3.00 -8.56
N SER A 250 -11.88 -3.04 -9.90
CA SER A 250 -10.76 -3.65 -10.62
C SER A 250 -9.47 -3.04 -10.08
N ALA A 251 -8.36 -3.77 -10.10
CA ALA A 251 -7.02 -3.25 -9.74
C ALA A 251 -6.62 -1.94 -10.47
N LEU A 252 -7.47 -1.45 -11.38
CA LEU A 252 -7.42 -0.19 -12.13
C LEU A 252 -7.57 1.06 -11.26
N THR A 253 -8.54 1.10 -10.35
CA THR A 253 -8.83 2.34 -9.61
C THR A 253 -7.80 2.56 -8.50
N THR A 254 -7.33 1.46 -7.89
CA THR A 254 -6.18 1.45 -6.96
C THR A 254 -4.88 1.86 -7.65
N THR A 255 -4.69 1.53 -8.93
CA THR A 255 -3.52 1.97 -9.72
C THR A 255 -3.57 3.45 -10.11
N CYS A 256 -4.72 4.12 -10.10
CA CYS A 256 -4.81 5.56 -10.35
C CYS A 256 -4.57 6.40 -9.08
N VAL A 257 -5.10 5.96 -7.93
CA VAL A 257 -4.99 6.69 -6.66
C VAL A 257 -3.55 6.71 -6.14
N GLY A 258 -2.78 5.63 -6.35
CA GLY A 258 -1.38 5.54 -5.93
C GLY A 258 -0.47 6.62 -6.54
N PRO A 259 -0.40 6.75 -7.88
CA PRO A 259 0.35 7.79 -8.56
C PRO A 259 -0.05 9.21 -8.16
N ILE A 260 -1.35 9.50 -8.03
CA ILE A 260 -1.85 10.82 -7.61
C ILE A 260 -1.39 11.14 -6.17
N LYS A 261 -1.51 10.17 -5.25
CA LYS A 261 -0.99 10.31 -3.89
C LYS A 261 0.52 10.59 -3.92
N ASN A 262 1.26 9.83 -4.71
CA ASN A 262 2.72 9.98 -4.79
C ASN A 262 3.13 11.34 -5.36
N LEU A 263 2.39 11.88 -6.33
CA LEU A 263 2.58 13.24 -6.83
C LEU A 263 2.43 14.28 -5.73
N PHE A 264 1.33 14.19 -4.98
CA PHE A 264 1.06 15.11 -3.87
C PHE A 264 2.17 15.05 -2.81
N VAL A 265 2.60 13.84 -2.44
CA VAL A 265 3.69 13.65 -1.47
C VAL A 265 5.03 14.18 -1.99
N THR A 266 5.37 13.98 -3.27
CA THR A 266 6.61 14.51 -3.86
C THR A 266 6.66 16.03 -3.78
N TYR A 267 5.64 16.75 -4.24
CA TYR A 267 5.65 18.21 -4.24
C TYR A 267 5.53 18.81 -2.83
N VAL A 268 4.70 18.22 -1.96
CA VAL A 268 4.63 18.65 -0.55
C VAL A 268 5.94 18.37 0.18
N GLY A 269 6.61 17.25 -0.12
CA GLY A 269 7.92 16.93 0.42
C GLY A 269 9.00 17.93 0.00
N MET A 270 9.00 18.37 -1.25
CA MET A 270 9.95 19.40 -1.73
C MET A 270 9.75 20.74 -1.04
N PHE A 271 8.51 21.11 -0.72
CA PHE A 271 8.21 22.38 -0.04
C PHE A 271 8.38 22.31 1.49
N SER A 272 8.09 21.15 2.10
CA SER A 272 8.04 20.99 3.56
C SER A 272 9.34 20.51 4.20
N SER A 273 10.25 19.87 3.46
CA SER A 273 11.34 19.14 4.11
C SER A 273 12.53 19.99 4.54
N GLY A 274 12.71 21.21 4.02
CA GLY A 274 13.86 22.07 4.36
C GLY A 274 15.24 21.55 3.91
N ASP A 275 15.39 20.22 3.78
CA ASP A 275 16.61 19.48 3.46
C ASP A 275 16.79 19.20 1.95
N TYR A 276 15.90 19.72 1.11
CA TYR A 276 16.00 19.53 -0.35
C TYR A 276 16.83 20.64 -0.99
N LEU A 277 18.04 20.28 -1.45
CA LEU A 277 18.88 21.17 -2.24
C LEU A 277 18.36 21.21 -3.69
N PHE A 278 17.77 22.33 -4.08
CA PHE A 278 17.20 22.49 -5.41
C PHE A 278 18.29 22.50 -6.49
N GLN A 279 18.25 21.49 -7.37
CA GLN A 279 19.05 21.44 -8.59
C GLN A 279 18.14 21.25 -9.80
N TRP A 280 18.37 22.03 -10.86
CA TRP A 280 17.54 22.03 -12.07
C TRP A 280 17.43 20.65 -12.74
N THR A 281 18.52 19.90 -12.79
CA THR A 281 18.52 18.56 -13.40
C THR A 281 17.74 17.54 -12.58
N ASN A 282 17.82 17.62 -11.24
CA ASN A 282 17.01 16.78 -10.34
C ASN A 282 15.52 17.11 -10.48
N PHE A 283 15.17 18.40 -10.53
CA PHE A 283 13.80 18.86 -10.76
C PHE A 283 13.23 18.37 -12.09
N ILE A 284 14.00 18.44 -13.18
CA ILE A 284 13.59 17.93 -14.49
C ILE A 284 13.37 16.42 -14.43
N GLY A 285 14.27 15.65 -13.81
CA GLY A 285 14.12 14.21 -13.62
C GLY A 285 12.84 13.83 -12.87
N ILE A 286 12.54 14.54 -11.77
CA ILE A 286 11.29 14.36 -11.02
C ILE A 286 10.07 14.58 -11.94
N ASN A 287 10.03 15.68 -12.69
CA ASN A 287 8.91 16.01 -13.56
C ASN A 287 8.75 15.02 -14.73
N VAL A 288 9.83 14.54 -15.33
CA VAL A 288 9.78 13.47 -16.36
C VAL A 288 9.20 12.19 -15.77
N SER A 289 9.60 11.83 -14.55
CA SER A 289 9.07 10.65 -13.86
C SER A 289 7.59 10.82 -13.49
N VAL A 290 7.18 12.04 -13.15
CA VAL A 290 5.77 12.42 -12.91
C VAL A 290 4.93 12.25 -14.18
N MET A 291 5.40 12.77 -15.31
CA MET A 291 4.72 12.62 -16.60
C MET A 291 4.55 11.14 -16.97
N GLY A 292 5.59 10.32 -16.76
CA GLY A 292 5.51 8.87 -16.95
C GLY A 292 4.42 8.21 -16.07
N SER A 293 4.25 8.69 -14.84
CA SER A 293 3.25 8.18 -13.89
C SER A 293 1.81 8.51 -14.32
N ILE A 294 1.60 9.73 -14.84
CA ILE A 294 0.32 10.16 -15.41
C ILE A 294 0.01 9.35 -16.67
N LEU A 295 1.00 9.18 -17.55
CA LEU A 295 0.86 8.38 -18.76
C LEU A 295 0.56 6.91 -18.43
N TYR A 296 1.26 6.32 -17.46
CA TYR A 296 1.01 4.95 -16.99
C TYR A 296 -0.43 4.79 -16.51
N THR A 297 -0.93 5.76 -15.72
CA THR A 297 -2.30 5.77 -15.23
C THR A 297 -3.30 5.82 -16.38
N TYR A 298 -3.10 6.74 -17.33
CA TYR A 298 -3.95 6.90 -18.51
C TYR A 298 -3.97 5.65 -19.39
N VAL A 299 -2.80 5.08 -19.67
CA VAL A 299 -2.64 3.89 -20.52
C VAL A 299 -3.24 2.65 -19.87
N THR A 300 -3.02 2.47 -18.57
CA THR A 300 -3.59 1.34 -17.82
C THR A 300 -5.11 1.43 -17.82
N PHE A 301 -5.67 2.64 -17.67
CA PHE A 301 -7.10 2.93 -17.80
C PHE A 301 -7.66 2.58 -19.18
N ARG A 302 -6.99 2.99 -20.25
CA ARG A 302 -7.39 2.67 -21.63
C ARG A 302 -7.26 1.18 -21.94
N THR A 303 -6.20 0.52 -21.50
CA THR A 303 -5.95 -0.91 -21.80
C THR A 303 -7.03 -1.80 -21.15
N LYS A 304 -7.36 -1.58 -19.87
CA LYS A 304 -8.37 -2.38 -19.19
C LYS A 304 -9.79 -2.17 -19.73
N SER A 305 -10.14 -0.96 -20.15
CA SER A 305 -11.46 -0.70 -20.77
C SER A 305 -11.62 -1.46 -22.10
N ILE A 306 -10.55 -1.57 -22.90
CA ILE A 306 -10.53 -2.37 -24.13
C ILE A 306 -10.66 -3.86 -23.81
N THR A 307 -9.90 -4.39 -22.84
CA THR A 307 -9.98 -5.81 -22.44
C THR A 307 -11.38 -6.18 -21.92
N GLN A 308 -11.99 -5.33 -21.09
CA GLN A 308 -13.36 -5.58 -20.60
C GLN A 308 -14.38 -5.57 -21.73
N ARG A 309 -14.28 -4.66 -22.70
CA ARG A 309 -15.17 -4.65 -23.87
C ARG A 309 -15.04 -5.94 -24.70
N HIS A 310 -13.82 -6.41 -24.94
CA HIS A 310 -13.61 -7.68 -25.68
C HIS A 310 -14.19 -8.90 -24.95
N ILE A 311 -14.08 -8.96 -23.63
CA ILE A 311 -14.67 -10.06 -22.83
C ILE A 311 -16.21 -10.03 -22.94
N VAL A 312 -16.83 -8.86 -22.84
CA VAL A 312 -18.29 -8.71 -22.95
C VAL A 312 -18.78 -9.08 -24.36
N VAL A 313 -18.10 -8.63 -25.41
CA VAL A 313 -18.45 -8.98 -26.81
C VAL A 313 -18.30 -10.47 -27.08
N ASN A 314 -17.24 -11.11 -26.58
CA ASN A 314 -17.05 -12.56 -26.73
C ASN A 314 -18.04 -13.39 -25.90
N ALA A 315 -18.47 -12.89 -24.74
CA ALA A 315 -19.51 -13.53 -23.94
C ALA A 315 -20.88 -13.42 -24.63
N ALA A 316 -21.23 -12.25 -25.16
CA ALA A 316 -22.46 -12.03 -25.92
C ALA A 316 -22.52 -12.92 -27.17
N SER A 317 -21.41 -13.05 -27.93
CA SER A 317 -21.39 -13.91 -29.13
C SER A 317 -21.42 -15.41 -28.81
N LYS A 318 -21.02 -15.82 -27.59
CA LYS A 318 -21.19 -17.21 -27.12
C LYS A 318 -22.63 -17.51 -26.69
N VAL A 319 -23.31 -16.54 -26.07
CA VAL A 319 -24.73 -16.68 -25.68
C VAL A 319 -25.63 -16.72 -26.92
N GLU A 320 -25.35 -15.92 -27.93
CA GLU A 320 -26.10 -15.93 -29.21
C GLU A 320 -25.90 -17.21 -30.04
N LYS A 321 -24.83 -17.97 -29.77
CA LYS A 321 -24.53 -19.26 -30.43
C LYS A 321 -25.01 -20.49 -29.65
N GLN A 322 -25.60 -20.33 -28.47
CA GLN A 322 -26.27 -21.45 -27.81
C GLN A 322 -27.67 -21.60 -28.43
N PRO A 323 -27.98 -22.73 -29.10
CA PRO A 323 -29.33 -22.95 -29.60
C PRO A 323 -30.28 -22.96 -28.41
N LEU A 324 -31.38 -22.22 -28.52
CA LEU A 324 -32.50 -22.28 -27.58
C LEU A 324 -33.02 -23.73 -27.58
N ILE A 325 -32.70 -24.46 -26.53
CA ILE A 325 -33.32 -25.75 -26.20
C ILE A 325 -34.51 -25.46 -25.31
#